data_AF-A0A3B4WFL5-F1
#
_entry.id   AF-A0A3B4WFL5-F1
#
_cell.length_a   1.000
_cell.length_b   1.000
_cell.length_c   1.000
_cell.angle_alpha   90.00
_cell.angle_beta   90.00
_cell.angle_gamma   90.00
#
_symmetry.space_group_name_H-M   'P 1'
#
loop_
_entity.id
_entity.type
_entity.pdbx_description
1 polymer ?
#
loop_
_entity_poly.entity_id
_entity_poly.type
_entity_poly.pdbx_seq_one_letter_code
_entity_poly.pdbx_strand_id
1 'polypeptide(L)'
;MKGRTGEMENTSKVEPSNGHSRPLDIVPSTEEKMTDRGQWGNKLEFVLSVAGEIIGLGNVWRFPYLCYKNGGGAFFIPYLIFLFACGIPVFFLETALGQYTSEGGITCWRKICPLFEGVGYATQVIVALLNIYYIVVLAWAIFFLSNSFTWDLPWASCNNSWNTDSCMAFQRGNSSINHHENATSPVIEFWERRVLRISSGIHHIGSLNWDLVVCLAIAWVICYFCIWKGVKSTGKVVYFTATFPYAMLLILLIRGVTLPGASRGIHFYLYPDLGRLSDPQVWMDAGTQIFFSYAICLGCLTALGSYNKYNNNCYRDCLSLCFLNSGTSFIAGFAIFSILGFMSYEQNVPISEVAESGPGLAFIAYPRAVSMMPFSPLWACFFFIMIVFLGLDSQFVCVESLVTAMVDMYPSTFRRKNRRELFILGVAIVSFLMGLIMLTEGGMYVFQLFDYYAASGMCLLFVAIFETVCIAWIYGADRFYDNIEDMIGYRPSPVIKYCWLFFTPATCFGTFAFALIKYSPLKYNNEYIYPWWGNGIGWILALSSMLCIPVWVAVKLYYTPGTLRERIAFLTTPSTELPKTKQEQEKLLAIFAADGDSLHQKAPPTKDGYFPVDEKESHC
;
A
#
# COMPACT_ATOMS: atom_id res chain seq x y z
N MET A 1 -13.38 38.26 -68.54
CA MET A 1 -14.49 39.13 -68.11
C MET A 1 -13.94 40.02 -66.98
N LYS A 2 -13.51 41.25 -67.27
CA LYS A 2 -14.21 42.52 -66.96
C LYS A 2 -14.88 42.46 -65.56
N GLY A 3 -14.56 43.26 -64.55
CA GLY A 3 -13.71 44.44 -64.39
C GLY A 3 -14.29 45.30 -63.24
N ARG A 4 -13.40 45.89 -62.40
CA ARG A 4 -13.41 47.23 -61.74
C ARG A 4 -14.77 47.86 -61.36
N THR A 5 -14.97 48.40 -60.14
CA THR A 5 -14.37 49.63 -59.55
C THR A 5 -14.82 49.77 -58.07
N GLY A 6 -14.14 50.46 -57.15
CA GLY A 6 -13.27 51.62 -57.39
C GLY A 6 -12.32 52.08 -56.26
N GLU A 7 -11.53 53.04 -56.72
CA GLU A 7 -10.50 53.97 -56.19
C GLU A 7 -10.99 54.89 -55.04
N MET A 8 -10.25 55.75 -54.32
CA MET A 8 -8.86 56.30 -54.23
C MET A 8 -8.85 57.08 -52.87
N GLU A 9 -7.85 56.97 -51.98
CA GLU A 9 -6.58 57.74 -51.83
C GLU A 9 -6.63 59.15 -51.18
N ASN A 10 -5.51 59.44 -50.47
CA ASN A 10 -4.95 60.70 -49.92
C ASN A 10 -5.34 61.15 -48.48
N THR A 11 -4.41 61.54 -47.58
CA THR A 11 -3.03 62.07 -47.75
C THR A 11 -2.19 62.05 -46.43
N SER A 12 -0.88 61.79 -46.58
CA SER A 12 0.31 62.45 -45.97
C SER A 12 0.61 62.39 -44.45
N LYS A 13 1.74 61.77 -44.06
CA LYS A 13 3.07 62.40 -43.81
C LYS A 13 4.08 61.39 -43.23
N VAL A 14 5.30 61.35 -43.80
CA VAL A 14 6.47 60.61 -43.30
C VAL A 14 7.61 61.61 -43.09
N GLU A 15 8.32 61.47 -41.95
CA GLU A 15 9.80 61.52 -41.74
C GLU A 15 10.16 61.98 -40.29
N PRO A 16 11.36 61.68 -39.73
CA PRO A 16 12.17 60.45 -39.84
C PRO A 16 12.77 59.96 -38.49
N SER A 17 13.24 58.70 -38.51
CA SER A 17 14.36 58.08 -37.75
C SER A 17 14.76 58.56 -36.34
N ASN A 18 14.85 57.61 -35.39
CA ASN A 18 16.12 57.31 -34.71
C ASN A 18 16.12 55.92 -34.06
N GLY A 19 17.28 55.27 -34.15
CA GLY A 19 17.45 53.83 -34.01
C GLY A 19 17.49 53.29 -32.59
N HIS A 20 17.03 52.04 -32.47
CA HIS A 20 17.77 50.93 -31.87
C HIS A 20 16.97 49.64 -32.11
N SER A 21 17.31 48.92 -33.18
CA SER A 21 16.87 47.55 -33.40
C SER A 21 17.57 46.64 -32.39
N ARG A 22 16.90 46.37 -31.26
CA ARG A 22 17.17 45.15 -30.48
C ARG A 22 16.68 43.96 -31.32
N PRO A 23 17.44 42.86 -31.43
CA PRO A 23 16.90 41.65 -32.02
C PRO A 23 15.73 41.20 -31.16
N LEU A 24 14.55 41.06 -31.75
CA LEU A 24 13.49 40.25 -31.20
C LEU A 24 14.04 38.83 -31.12
N ASP A 25 14.49 38.42 -29.94
CA ASP A 25 14.68 37.01 -29.62
C ASP A 25 13.33 36.33 -29.80
N ILE A 26 13.14 35.72 -30.97
CA ILE A 26 12.11 34.70 -31.18
C ILE A 26 12.60 33.49 -30.39
N VAL A 27 12.34 33.50 -29.09
CA VAL A 27 12.39 32.28 -28.28
C VAL A 27 11.35 31.34 -28.88
N PRO A 28 11.72 30.13 -29.34
CA PRO A 28 10.71 29.17 -29.77
C PRO A 28 9.89 28.78 -28.54
N SER A 29 8.69 29.33 -28.44
CA SER A 29 7.72 29.01 -27.39
C SER A 29 7.10 27.64 -27.69
N THR A 30 7.85 26.58 -27.43
CA THR A 30 7.32 25.22 -27.37
C THR A 30 7.96 24.41 -26.25
N GLU A 31 8.28 25.06 -25.13
CA GLU A 31 8.38 24.32 -23.87
C GLU A 31 6.94 24.00 -23.42
N GLU A 32 6.51 22.75 -23.60
CA GLU A 32 5.27 22.27 -23.01
C GLU A 32 5.29 22.56 -21.50
N LYS A 33 4.35 23.41 -21.04
CA LYS A 33 4.24 23.77 -19.63
C LYS A 33 4.07 22.53 -18.76
N MET A 34 4.82 22.48 -17.67
CA MET A 34 4.66 21.44 -16.66
C MET A 34 3.25 21.49 -16.07
N THR A 35 2.61 20.33 -15.96
CA THR A 35 1.29 20.19 -15.33
C THR A 35 1.44 20.19 -13.82
N ASP A 36 0.53 20.85 -13.12
CA ASP A 36 0.48 20.80 -11.66
C ASP A 36 0.25 19.37 -11.16
N ARG A 37 0.89 19.05 -10.01
CA ARG A 37 0.86 17.72 -9.36
C ARG A 37 -0.57 17.25 -9.02
N GLY A 38 -1.49 18.19 -8.81
CA GLY A 38 -2.85 17.92 -8.35
C GLY A 38 -2.94 17.70 -6.85
N GLN A 39 -4.18 17.70 -6.35
CA GLN A 39 -4.55 17.39 -4.96
C GLN A 39 -5.83 16.56 -4.99
N TRP A 40 -6.19 15.95 -3.86
CA TRP A 40 -7.50 15.33 -3.69
C TRP A 40 -8.63 16.33 -3.98
N GLY A 41 -9.67 15.90 -4.69
CA GLY A 41 -10.81 16.76 -5.00
C GLY A 41 -11.59 17.13 -3.75
N ASN A 42 -11.67 16.22 -2.78
CA ASN A 42 -12.21 16.46 -1.45
C ASN A 42 -11.59 15.53 -0.41
N LYS A 43 -11.89 15.76 0.87
CA LYS A 43 -11.37 14.97 1.99
C LYS A 43 -11.85 13.51 1.99
N LEU A 44 -13.06 13.25 1.52
CA LEU A 44 -13.63 11.90 1.49
C LEU A 44 -12.89 11.03 0.46
N GLU A 45 -12.45 11.59 -0.66
CA GLU A 45 -11.62 10.88 -1.65
C GLU A 45 -10.30 10.40 -1.02
N PHE A 46 -9.64 11.23 -0.21
CA PHE A 46 -8.45 10.82 0.56
C PHE A 46 -8.80 9.70 1.55
N VAL A 47 -9.80 9.90 2.40
CA VAL A 47 -10.17 8.93 3.45
C VAL A 47 -10.56 7.58 2.85
N LEU A 48 -11.35 7.55 1.77
CA LEU A 48 -11.73 6.31 1.10
C LEU A 48 -10.56 5.66 0.37
N SER A 49 -9.65 6.44 -0.22
CA SER A 49 -8.44 5.88 -0.85
C SER A 49 -7.52 5.22 0.17
N VAL A 50 -7.33 5.86 1.34
CA VAL A 50 -6.54 5.25 2.42
C VAL A 50 -7.29 4.06 3.03
N ALA A 51 -8.61 4.14 3.20
CA ALA A 51 -9.40 3.01 3.69
C ALA A 51 -9.31 1.80 2.75
N GLY A 52 -9.38 2.02 1.43
CA GLY A 52 -9.24 0.95 0.43
C GLY A 52 -7.83 0.32 0.42
N GLU A 53 -6.78 1.10 0.67
CA GLU A 53 -5.42 0.56 0.81
C GLU A 53 -5.27 -0.34 2.03
N ILE A 54 -5.70 0.17 3.20
CA ILE A 54 -5.44 -0.49 4.50
C ILE A 54 -6.44 -1.62 4.77
N ILE A 55 -7.52 -1.70 4.00
CA ILE A 55 -8.55 -2.73 4.12
C ILE A 55 -8.49 -3.58 2.86
N GLY A 56 -7.58 -4.54 2.89
CA GLY A 56 -7.33 -5.46 1.80
C GLY A 56 -7.71 -6.89 2.15
N LEU A 57 -7.16 -7.81 1.37
CA LEU A 57 -7.36 -9.24 1.58
C LEU A 57 -6.86 -9.69 2.95
N GLY A 58 -5.78 -9.09 3.46
CA GLY A 58 -5.20 -9.38 4.77
C GLY A 58 -6.21 -9.34 5.94
N ASN A 59 -7.17 -8.42 5.88
CA ASN A 59 -8.22 -8.29 6.89
C ASN A 59 -9.20 -9.47 6.89
N VAL A 60 -9.45 -10.05 5.71
CA VAL A 60 -10.45 -11.10 5.51
C VAL A 60 -9.82 -12.48 5.69
N TRP A 61 -8.62 -12.73 5.15
CA TRP A 61 -8.08 -14.09 5.11
C TRP A 61 -6.88 -14.38 6.03
N ARG A 62 -6.22 -13.33 6.55
CA ARG A 62 -4.98 -13.48 7.32
C ARG A 62 -5.24 -13.18 8.78
N PHE A 63 -5.87 -12.05 9.07
CA PHE A 63 -6.22 -11.68 10.44
C PHE A 63 -7.03 -12.77 11.16
N PRO A 64 -8.14 -13.32 10.59
CA PRO A 64 -8.90 -14.34 11.28
C PRO A 64 -8.08 -15.61 11.52
N TYR A 65 -7.32 -16.04 10.52
CA TYR A 65 -6.42 -17.19 10.66
C TYR A 65 -5.38 -16.98 11.78
N LEU A 66 -4.76 -15.80 11.85
CA LEU A 66 -3.78 -15.48 12.89
C LEU A 66 -4.41 -15.44 14.29
N CYS A 67 -5.61 -14.89 14.44
CA CYS A 67 -6.34 -14.95 15.71
C CYS A 67 -6.50 -16.39 16.18
N TYR A 68 -7.00 -17.28 15.32
CA TYR A 68 -7.14 -18.69 15.65
C TYR A 68 -5.80 -19.33 16.01
N LYS A 69 -4.81 -19.25 15.10
CA LYS A 69 -3.50 -19.89 15.26
C LYS A 69 -2.85 -19.49 16.57
N ASN A 70 -3.01 -18.24 16.99
CA ASN A 70 -2.28 -17.64 18.11
C ASN A 70 -3.11 -17.50 19.40
N GLY A 71 -4.08 -18.39 19.62
CA GLY A 71 -4.79 -18.50 20.90
C GLY A 71 -6.10 -17.73 20.99
N GLY A 72 -6.76 -17.53 19.85
CA GLY A 72 -8.09 -16.92 19.74
C GLY A 72 -8.12 -15.52 20.35
N GLY A 73 -8.95 -15.35 21.39
CA GLY A 73 -9.10 -14.09 22.12
C GLY A 73 -7.81 -13.56 22.74
N ALA A 74 -6.83 -14.43 23.06
CA ALA A 74 -5.57 -14.01 23.65
C ALA A 74 -4.71 -13.18 22.67
N PHE A 75 -4.80 -13.45 21.36
CA PHE A 75 -4.06 -12.74 20.32
C PHE A 75 -4.35 -11.23 20.27
N PHE A 76 -5.53 -10.80 20.74
CA PHE A 76 -5.87 -9.38 20.78
C PHE A 76 -4.97 -8.57 21.72
N ILE A 77 -4.38 -9.18 22.75
CA ILE A 77 -3.47 -8.50 23.68
C ILE A 77 -2.23 -7.98 22.95
N PRO A 78 -1.40 -8.84 22.32
CA PRO A 78 -0.24 -8.36 21.56
C PRO A 78 -0.68 -7.50 20.36
N TYR A 79 -1.78 -7.84 19.68
CA TYR A 79 -2.28 -7.03 18.57
C TYR A 79 -2.60 -5.57 18.98
N LEU A 80 -3.29 -5.36 20.11
CA LEU A 80 -3.60 -4.02 20.62
C LEU A 80 -2.35 -3.29 21.11
N ILE A 81 -1.36 -3.99 21.68
CA ILE A 81 -0.09 -3.38 22.07
C ILE A 81 0.63 -2.85 20.83
N PHE A 82 0.77 -3.65 19.77
CA PHE A 82 1.38 -3.21 18.52
C PHE A 82 0.57 -2.11 17.83
N LEU A 83 -0.76 -2.14 17.91
CA LEU A 83 -1.64 -1.10 17.39
C LEU A 83 -1.30 0.28 17.98
N PHE A 84 -1.25 0.38 19.31
CA PHE A 84 -1.02 1.66 19.98
C PHE A 84 0.47 2.06 20.03
N ALA A 85 1.37 1.10 20.15
CA ALA A 85 2.81 1.36 20.29
C ALA A 85 3.55 1.55 18.95
N CYS A 86 3.04 0.96 17.86
CA CYS A 86 3.71 0.97 16.55
C CYS A 86 2.78 1.41 15.42
N GLY A 87 1.62 0.75 15.26
CA GLY A 87 0.71 0.97 14.13
C GLY A 87 0.26 2.42 13.99
N ILE A 88 -0.51 2.94 14.96
CA ILE A 88 -1.00 4.32 14.95
C ILE A 88 0.15 5.34 14.85
N PRO A 89 1.23 5.24 15.66
CA PRO A 89 2.35 6.16 15.56
C PRO A 89 3.00 6.20 14.17
N VAL A 90 3.36 5.06 13.58
CA VAL A 90 4.06 5.04 12.26
C VAL A 90 3.11 5.46 11.14
N PHE A 91 1.85 5.04 11.20
CA PHE A 91 0.82 5.46 10.25
C PHE A 91 0.68 6.99 10.20
N PHE A 92 0.62 7.60 11.39
CA PHE A 92 0.54 9.05 11.49
C PHE A 92 1.83 9.73 11.04
N LEU A 93 3.00 9.15 11.36
CA LEU A 93 4.30 9.65 10.93
C LEU A 93 4.36 9.73 9.40
N GLU A 94 4.11 8.64 8.68
CA GLU A 94 4.19 8.60 7.21
C GLU A 94 3.20 9.56 6.55
N THR A 95 1.96 9.61 7.06
CA THR A 95 0.91 10.48 6.52
C THR A 95 1.24 11.96 6.74
N ALA A 96 1.68 12.32 7.95
CA ALA A 96 2.07 13.69 8.29
C ALA A 96 3.32 14.12 7.52
N LEU A 97 4.29 13.22 7.37
CA LEU A 97 5.52 13.43 6.62
C LEU A 97 5.23 13.71 5.14
N GLY A 98 4.33 12.91 4.53
CA GLY A 98 3.84 13.14 3.17
C GLY A 98 3.15 14.49 3.03
N GLN A 99 2.19 14.81 3.91
CA GLN A 99 1.45 16.06 3.88
C GLN A 99 2.35 17.30 4.07
N TYR A 100 3.31 17.22 5.00
CA TYR A 100 4.25 18.31 5.29
C TYR A 100 5.15 18.59 4.09
N THR A 101 5.73 17.56 3.50
CA THR A 101 6.67 17.73 2.38
C THR A 101 5.97 17.99 1.06
N SER A 102 4.73 17.51 0.88
CA SER A 102 3.99 17.53 -0.39
C SER A 102 4.77 16.84 -1.53
N GLU A 103 5.54 15.81 -1.20
CA GLU A 103 6.38 15.03 -2.12
C GLU A 103 6.19 13.52 -1.90
N GLY A 104 6.49 12.72 -2.93
CA GLY A 104 6.51 11.26 -2.84
C GLY A 104 7.65 10.71 -1.98
N GLY A 105 7.63 9.40 -1.73
CA GLY A 105 8.48 8.72 -0.74
C GLY A 105 9.97 9.07 -0.82
N ILE A 106 10.60 9.01 -2.01
CA ILE A 106 12.04 9.26 -2.17
C ILE A 106 12.39 10.74 -1.95
N THR A 107 11.71 11.64 -2.65
CA THR A 107 11.97 13.08 -2.59
C THR A 107 11.70 13.65 -1.19
N CYS A 108 10.70 13.10 -0.49
CA CYS A 108 10.42 13.42 0.90
C CYS A 108 11.64 13.19 1.79
N TRP A 109 12.22 11.98 1.77
CA TRP A 109 13.41 11.68 2.58
C TRP A 109 14.63 12.50 2.15
N ARG A 110 14.80 12.75 0.85
CA ARG A 110 15.85 13.64 0.33
C ARG A 110 15.77 15.04 0.93
N LYS A 111 14.58 15.58 1.15
CA LYS A 111 14.39 16.92 1.73
C LYS A 111 14.51 16.93 3.26
N ILE A 112 14.08 15.86 3.93
CA ILE A 112 14.06 15.79 5.40
C ILE A 112 15.43 15.44 5.97
N CYS A 113 16.08 14.40 5.42
CA CYS A 113 17.38 13.94 5.86
C CYS A 113 18.09 13.23 4.69
N PRO A 114 18.89 13.95 3.88
CA PRO A 114 19.59 13.39 2.72
C PRO A 114 20.40 12.12 3.01
N LEU A 115 20.94 11.97 4.23
CA LEU A 115 21.65 10.77 4.67
C LEU A 115 20.77 9.50 4.61
N PHE A 116 19.49 9.64 4.96
CA PHE A 116 18.51 8.55 5.03
C PHE A 116 17.56 8.51 3.82
N GLU A 117 17.90 9.18 2.72
CA GLU A 117 17.17 9.08 1.45
C GLU A 117 17.04 7.60 0.96
N GLY A 118 17.94 6.72 1.37
CA GLY A 118 17.87 5.26 1.18
C GLY A 118 16.60 4.60 1.74
N VAL A 119 15.96 5.19 2.76
CA VAL A 119 14.65 4.72 3.28
C VAL A 119 13.58 4.82 2.20
N GLY A 120 13.56 5.93 1.45
CA GLY A 120 12.65 6.11 0.32
C GLY A 120 12.88 5.06 -0.78
N TYR A 121 14.13 4.78 -1.14
CA TYR A 121 14.42 3.72 -2.13
C TYR A 121 14.01 2.35 -1.63
N ALA A 122 14.24 2.03 -0.35
CA ALA A 122 13.85 0.76 0.26
C ALA A 122 12.34 0.54 0.15
N THR A 123 11.52 1.54 0.50
CA THR A 123 10.05 1.43 0.41
C THR A 123 9.58 1.26 -1.03
N GLN A 124 10.17 1.97 -1.99
CA GLN A 124 9.80 1.82 -3.41
C GLN A 124 10.20 0.46 -3.99
N VAL A 125 11.32 -0.14 -3.56
CA VAL A 125 11.68 -1.51 -3.94
C VAL A 125 10.65 -2.51 -3.41
N ILE A 126 10.24 -2.38 -2.14
CA ILE A 126 9.21 -3.25 -1.55
C ILE A 126 7.90 -3.13 -2.34
N VAL A 127 7.44 -1.90 -2.61
CA VAL A 127 6.21 -1.66 -3.38
C VAL A 127 6.31 -2.19 -4.81
N ALA A 128 7.46 -2.05 -5.47
CA ALA A 128 7.66 -2.60 -6.82
C ALA A 128 7.56 -4.13 -6.82
N LEU A 129 8.13 -4.81 -5.83
CA LEU A 129 8.01 -6.26 -5.67
C LEU A 129 6.57 -6.66 -5.35
N LEU A 130 5.89 -5.92 -4.48
CA LEU A 130 4.48 -6.15 -4.12
C LEU A 130 3.56 -6.03 -5.33
N ASN A 131 3.76 -5.01 -6.17
CA ASN A 131 2.99 -4.80 -7.40
C ASN A 131 3.05 -5.99 -8.37
N ILE A 132 4.15 -6.75 -8.38
CA ILE A 132 4.34 -7.91 -9.27
C ILE A 132 3.51 -9.11 -8.79
N TYR A 133 3.55 -9.43 -7.49
CA TYR A 133 2.94 -10.67 -6.99
C TYR A 133 1.50 -10.48 -6.49
N TYR A 134 1.17 -9.33 -5.89
CA TYR A 134 -0.14 -9.12 -5.27
C TYR A 134 -1.27 -9.16 -6.31
N ILE A 135 -1.02 -8.61 -7.51
CA ILE A 135 -2.00 -8.63 -8.60
C ILE A 135 -2.31 -10.03 -9.14
N VAL A 136 -1.44 -11.02 -8.92
CA VAL A 136 -1.69 -12.43 -9.27
C VAL A 136 -2.89 -12.97 -8.49
N VAL A 137 -3.09 -12.51 -7.25
CA VAL A 137 -4.26 -12.86 -6.46
C VAL A 137 -5.56 -12.36 -7.09
N LEU A 138 -5.56 -11.15 -7.67
CA LEU A 138 -6.71 -10.64 -8.41
C LEU A 138 -6.98 -11.49 -9.65
N ALA A 139 -5.93 -11.97 -10.33
CA ALA A 139 -6.10 -12.88 -11.46
C ALA A 139 -6.81 -14.18 -11.04
N TRP A 140 -6.44 -14.76 -9.89
CA TRP A 140 -7.15 -15.92 -9.33
C TRP A 140 -8.60 -15.57 -8.98
N ALA A 141 -8.86 -14.43 -8.35
CA ALA A 141 -10.20 -13.98 -8.01
C ALA A 141 -11.09 -13.78 -9.24
N ILE A 142 -10.56 -13.16 -10.30
CA ILE A 142 -11.25 -12.99 -11.60
C ILE A 142 -11.53 -14.36 -12.23
N PHE A 143 -10.58 -15.29 -12.16
CA PHE A 143 -10.79 -16.65 -12.66
C PHE A 143 -11.95 -17.36 -11.92
N PHE A 144 -11.97 -17.33 -10.59
CA PHE A 144 -13.07 -17.89 -9.81
C PHE A 144 -14.41 -17.17 -10.06
N LEU A 145 -14.39 -15.84 -10.19
CA LEU A 145 -15.57 -15.05 -10.52
C LEU A 145 -16.15 -15.47 -11.87
N SER A 146 -15.31 -15.63 -12.90
CA SER A 146 -15.75 -16.07 -14.23
C SER A 146 -16.39 -17.48 -14.20
N ASN A 147 -15.89 -18.36 -13.33
CA ASN A 147 -16.41 -19.70 -13.10
C ASN A 147 -17.60 -19.75 -12.11
N SER A 148 -18.01 -18.61 -11.54
CA SER A 148 -19.17 -18.51 -10.65
C SER A 148 -20.48 -18.28 -11.40
N PHE A 149 -20.43 -17.92 -12.69
CA PHE A 149 -21.61 -17.68 -13.54
C PHE A 149 -22.20 -18.98 -14.11
N THR A 150 -22.33 -19.99 -13.28
CA THR A 150 -22.93 -21.30 -13.61
C THR A 150 -23.89 -21.72 -12.51
N TRP A 151 -24.87 -22.58 -12.82
CA TRP A 151 -25.78 -23.12 -11.80
C TRP A 151 -25.07 -24.11 -10.87
N ASP A 152 -24.30 -25.02 -11.46
CA ASP A 152 -23.44 -25.93 -10.73
C ASP A 152 -22.03 -25.34 -10.69
N LEU A 153 -21.56 -25.02 -9.49
CA LEU A 153 -20.20 -24.49 -9.30
C LEU A 153 -19.16 -25.56 -9.66
N PRO A 154 -18.12 -25.25 -10.46
CA PRO A 154 -17.15 -26.26 -10.91
C PRO A 154 -16.41 -26.98 -9.79
N TRP A 155 -16.26 -26.34 -8.63
CA TRP A 155 -15.62 -26.90 -7.44
C TRP A 155 -16.59 -27.62 -6.48
N ALA A 156 -17.88 -27.72 -6.81
CA ALA A 156 -18.87 -28.40 -5.99
C ALA A 156 -18.96 -29.92 -6.26
N SER A 157 -18.45 -30.39 -7.40
CA SER A 157 -18.54 -31.80 -7.81
C SER A 157 -17.19 -32.37 -8.28
N CYS A 158 -17.08 -33.69 -8.25
CA CYS A 158 -15.92 -34.43 -8.77
C CYS A 158 -16.08 -34.89 -10.24
N ASN A 159 -17.11 -34.40 -10.95
CA ASN A 159 -17.43 -34.87 -12.30
C ASN A 159 -16.83 -33.96 -13.38
N ASN A 160 -15.55 -33.63 -13.26
CA ASN A 160 -14.83 -32.77 -14.20
C ASN A 160 -13.57 -33.45 -14.75
N SER A 161 -13.10 -32.96 -15.89
CA SER A 161 -11.91 -33.48 -16.58
C SER A 161 -10.60 -33.40 -15.77
N TRP A 162 -10.52 -32.53 -14.77
CA TRP A 162 -9.35 -32.37 -13.90
C TRP A 162 -9.42 -33.20 -12.63
N ASN A 163 -10.56 -33.85 -12.36
CA ASN A 163 -10.73 -34.62 -11.14
C ASN A 163 -10.07 -36.00 -11.24
N THR A 164 -9.65 -36.52 -10.10
CA THR A 164 -9.11 -37.88 -9.99
C THR A 164 -10.11 -38.86 -9.39
N ASP A 165 -9.82 -40.16 -9.52
CA ASP A 165 -10.62 -41.23 -8.89
C ASP A 165 -10.64 -41.13 -7.35
N SER A 166 -9.66 -40.44 -6.75
CA SER A 166 -9.62 -40.14 -5.30
C SER A 166 -10.47 -38.95 -4.86
N CYS A 167 -11.06 -38.22 -5.81
CA CYS A 167 -11.93 -37.08 -5.50
C CYS A 167 -13.24 -37.55 -4.86
N MET A 168 -13.53 -37.04 -3.67
CA MET A 168 -14.75 -37.35 -2.94
C MET A 168 -15.56 -36.08 -2.67
N ALA A 169 -16.70 -35.96 -3.35
CA ALA A 169 -17.68 -34.92 -3.06
C ALA A 169 -18.36 -35.22 -1.72
N PHE A 170 -18.59 -34.19 -0.92
CA PHE A 170 -19.28 -34.34 0.35
C PHE A 170 -20.74 -34.78 0.11
N GLN A 171 -21.11 -35.98 0.56
CA GLN A 171 -22.48 -36.48 0.52
C GLN A 171 -23.12 -36.35 1.91
N ARG A 172 -24.24 -35.62 2.01
CA ARG A 172 -25.08 -35.59 3.22
C ARG A 172 -25.77 -36.96 3.38
N GLY A 173 -25.25 -37.82 4.25
CA GLY A 173 -25.90 -39.09 4.59
C GLY A 173 -25.13 -39.95 5.59
N ASN A 174 -25.88 -40.75 6.36
CA ASN A 174 -25.44 -41.74 7.37
C ASN A 174 -24.70 -42.95 6.77
N SER A 175 -24.02 -42.76 5.64
CA SER A 175 -23.17 -43.77 5.03
C SER A 175 -21.90 -43.81 5.86
N SER A 176 -21.55 -44.96 6.42
CA SER A 176 -20.22 -45.21 6.96
C SER A 176 -19.21 -45.07 5.82
N ILE A 177 -18.71 -43.85 5.63
CA ILE A 177 -17.68 -43.55 4.65
C ILE A 177 -16.43 -44.29 5.14
N ASN A 178 -15.99 -45.30 4.40
CA ASN A 178 -14.62 -45.77 4.49
C ASN A 178 -13.76 -44.56 4.15
N HIS A 179 -13.23 -43.88 5.18
CA HIS A 179 -12.24 -42.83 5.00
C HIS A 179 -11.03 -43.49 4.35
N HIS A 180 -10.97 -43.45 3.02
CA HIS A 180 -9.73 -43.66 2.32
C HIS A 180 -8.79 -42.54 2.76
N GLU A 181 -7.66 -42.90 3.37
CA GLU A 181 -6.67 -41.96 3.90
C GLU A 181 -6.14 -40.96 2.83
N ASN A 182 -6.35 -41.26 1.54
CA ASN A 182 -5.93 -40.42 0.41
C ASN A 182 -7.09 -39.67 -0.30
N ALA A 183 -8.27 -39.53 0.31
CA ALA A 183 -9.39 -38.84 -0.32
C ALA A 183 -9.17 -37.31 -0.39
N THR A 184 -9.38 -36.72 -1.57
CA THR A 184 -9.27 -35.27 -1.82
C THR A 184 -10.63 -34.63 -2.02
N SER A 185 -10.77 -33.35 -1.65
CA SER A 185 -12.02 -32.61 -1.88
C SER A 185 -12.07 -31.99 -3.28
N PRO A 186 -13.25 -31.83 -3.91
CA PRO A 186 -13.34 -31.28 -5.26
C PRO A 186 -12.82 -29.85 -5.38
N VAL A 187 -12.86 -29.06 -4.30
CA VAL A 187 -12.32 -27.69 -4.28
C VAL A 187 -10.79 -27.68 -4.27
N ILE A 188 -10.16 -28.60 -3.52
CA ILE A 188 -8.70 -28.75 -3.52
C ILE A 188 -8.23 -29.14 -4.92
N GLU A 189 -8.90 -30.11 -5.56
CA GLU A 189 -8.55 -30.51 -6.92
C GLU A 189 -8.82 -29.40 -7.96
N PHE A 190 -9.90 -28.62 -7.78
CA PHE A 190 -10.13 -27.45 -8.62
C PHE A 190 -8.98 -26.44 -8.49
N TRP A 191 -8.57 -26.12 -7.26
CA TRP A 191 -7.47 -25.20 -7.01
C TRP A 191 -6.13 -25.71 -7.55
N GLU A 192 -5.73 -26.92 -7.18
CA GLU A 192 -4.41 -27.45 -7.50
C GLU A 192 -4.31 -27.92 -8.96
N ARG A 193 -5.34 -28.58 -9.50
CA ARG A 193 -5.26 -29.23 -10.83
C ARG A 193 -5.87 -28.39 -11.96
N ARG A 194 -6.87 -27.54 -11.68
CA ARG A 194 -7.54 -26.72 -12.71
C ARG A 194 -7.05 -25.28 -12.75
N VAL A 195 -6.97 -24.63 -11.58
CA VAL A 195 -6.57 -23.22 -11.45
C VAL A 195 -5.05 -23.10 -11.55
N LEU A 196 -4.31 -23.74 -10.64
CA LEU A 196 -2.84 -23.62 -10.59
C LEU A 196 -2.14 -24.57 -11.56
N ARG A 197 -2.68 -25.77 -11.78
CA ARG A 197 -1.98 -26.88 -12.46
C ARG A 197 -0.63 -27.14 -11.80
N ILE A 198 -0.63 -27.21 -10.47
CA ILE A 198 0.59 -27.14 -9.66
C ILE A 198 1.56 -28.29 -9.99
N SER A 199 2.83 -27.94 -10.19
CA SER A 199 3.89 -28.93 -10.41
C SER A 199 4.37 -29.55 -9.10
N SER A 200 5.29 -30.53 -9.18
CA SER A 200 5.88 -31.18 -8.00
C SER A 200 6.83 -30.27 -7.19
N GLY A 201 7.24 -29.13 -7.74
CA GLY A 201 8.19 -28.26 -7.07
C GLY A 201 8.72 -27.14 -7.96
N ILE A 202 9.42 -26.19 -7.34
CA ILE A 202 9.97 -25.01 -8.02
C ILE A 202 11.01 -25.35 -9.12
N HIS A 203 11.59 -26.55 -9.07
CA HIS A 203 12.50 -27.07 -10.12
C HIS A 203 11.78 -27.34 -11.45
N HIS A 204 10.49 -27.61 -11.39
CA HIS A 204 9.65 -27.93 -12.53
C HIS A 204 8.67 -26.78 -12.74
N ILE A 205 9.11 -25.74 -13.44
CA ILE A 205 8.27 -24.56 -13.72
C ILE A 205 7.07 -24.93 -14.61
N GLY A 206 7.23 -25.88 -15.51
CA GLY A 206 6.15 -26.38 -16.37
C GLY A 206 5.66 -25.35 -17.39
N SER A 207 4.42 -25.50 -17.84
CA SER A 207 3.82 -24.64 -18.87
C SER A 207 3.10 -23.42 -18.28
N LEU A 208 2.84 -22.41 -19.12
CA LEU A 208 2.10 -21.20 -18.73
C LEU A 208 0.59 -21.46 -18.78
N ASN A 209 -0.14 -21.10 -17.73
CA ASN A 209 -1.60 -21.19 -17.72
C ASN A 209 -2.23 -19.97 -18.42
N TRP A 210 -2.56 -20.14 -19.70
CA TRP A 210 -3.15 -19.07 -20.53
C TRP A 210 -4.46 -18.50 -20.00
N ASP A 211 -5.27 -19.30 -19.28
CA ASP A 211 -6.52 -18.78 -18.70
C ASP A 211 -6.21 -17.71 -17.64
N LEU A 212 -5.21 -17.96 -16.79
CA LEU A 212 -4.77 -17.00 -15.79
C LEU A 212 -4.05 -15.80 -16.41
N VAL A 213 -3.35 -15.98 -17.54
CA VAL A 213 -2.70 -14.87 -18.27
C VAL A 213 -3.76 -13.86 -18.72
N VAL A 214 -4.90 -14.33 -19.23
CA VAL A 214 -6.02 -13.46 -19.61
C VAL A 214 -6.59 -12.76 -18.38
N CYS A 215 -6.80 -13.48 -17.26
CA CYS A 215 -7.28 -12.87 -16.02
C CYS A 215 -6.30 -11.79 -15.47
N LEU A 216 -5.00 -12.04 -15.55
CA LEU A 216 -3.96 -11.08 -15.15
C LEU A 216 -3.95 -9.85 -16.07
N ALA A 217 -4.11 -10.04 -17.38
CA ALA A 217 -4.23 -8.93 -18.32
C ALA A 217 -5.46 -8.07 -18.02
N ILE A 218 -6.60 -8.68 -17.73
CA ILE A 218 -7.83 -7.98 -17.30
C ILE A 218 -7.56 -7.19 -16.01
N ALA A 219 -6.92 -7.79 -15.00
CA ALA A 219 -6.59 -7.12 -13.75
C ALA A 219 -5.73 -5.86 -13.97
N TRP A 220 -4.68 -5.95 -14.80
CA TRP A 220 -3.83 -4.80 -15.14
C TRP A 220 -4.56 -3.72 -15.93
N VAL A 221 -5.44 -4.10 -16.86
CA VAL A 221 -6.26 -3.15 -17.62
C VAL A 221 -7.19 -2.37 -16.68
N ILE A 222 -7.86 -3.06 -15.76
CA ILE A 222 -8.71 -2.41 -14.74
C ILE A 222 -7.86 -1.48 -13.88
N CYS A 223 -6.74 -1.97 -13.33
CA CYS A 223 -5.84 -1.18 -12.51
C CYS A 223 -5.35 0.08 -13.24
N TYR A 224 -4.95 -0.03 -14.51
CA TYR A 224 -4.49 1.10 -15.32
C TYR A 224 -5.55 2.20 -15.41
N PHE A 225 -6.79 1.85 -15.76
CA PHE A 225 -7.87 2.83 -15.88
C PHE A 225 -8.28 3.44 -14.55
N CYS A 226 -8.11 2.74 -13.42
CA CYS A 226 -8.35 3.31 -12.10
C CYS A 226 -7.42 4.50 -11.80
N ILE A 227 -6.15 4.45 -12.22
CA ILE A 227 -5.11 5.45 -11.87
C ILE A 227 -4.64 6.33 -13.03
N TRP A 228 -5.17 6.15 -14.24
CA TRP A 228 -4.65 6.83 -15.43
C TRP A 228 -4.56 8.37 -15.29
N LYS A 229 -5.54 9.01 -14.64
CA LYS A 229 -5.55 10.46 -14.33
C LYS A 229 -5.09 10.78 -12.89
N GLY A 230 -4.44 9.83 -12.24
CA GLY A 230 -3.93 9.91 -10.87
C GLY A 230 -5.04 10.04 -9.85
N VAL A 231 -4.75 10.72 -8.74
CA VAL A 231 -5.69 10.93 -7.61
C VAL A 231 -7.07 11.44 -8.01
N LYS A 232 -7.21 12.13 -9.16
CA LYS A 232 -8.52 12.58 -9.69
C LYS A 232 -9.40 11.44 -10.20
N SER A 233 -8.81 10.39 -10.77
CA SER A 233 -9.53 9.18 -11.19
C SER A 233 -9.68 8.24 -10.00
N THR A 234 -8.59 8.00 -9.28
CA THR A 234 -8.55 7.15 -8.10
C THR A 234 -9.60 7.54 -7.07
N GLY A 235 -9.67 8.84 -6.73
CA GLY A 235 -10.64 9.38 -5.78
C GLY A 235 -12.10 9.16 -6.18
N LYS A 236 -12.40 8.98 -7.49
CA LYS A 236 -13.76 8.67 -7.95
C LYS A 236 -14.09 7.19 -7.90
N VAL A 237 -13.12 6.33 -8.26
CA VAL A 237 -13.31 4.88 -8.27
C VAL A 237 -13.55 4.34 -6.86
N VAL A 238 -12.81 4.85 -5.87
CA VAL A 238 -12.88 4.40 -4.46
C VAL A 238 -14.24 4.58 -3.80
N TYR A 239 -15.11 5.45 -4.32
CA TYR A 239 -16.48 5.56 -3.80
C TYR A 239 -17.25 4.27 -3.91
N PHE A 240 -16.98 3.48 -4.95
CA PHE A 240 -17.61 2.19 -5.14
C PHE A 240 -16.73 1.04 -4.64
N THR A 241 -15.46 1.02 -5.05
CA THR A 241 -14.57 -0.11 -4.78
C THR A 241 -14.26 -0.26 -3.29
N ALA A 242 -14.12 0.84 -2.54
CA ALA A 242 -13.85 0.77 -1.10
C ALA A 242 -15.11 0.56 -0.25
N THR A 243 -16.29 0.98 -0.73
CA THR A 243 -17.54 0.88 0.05
C THR A 243 -18.27 -0.45 -0.15
N PHE A 244 -18.20 -1.03 -1.35
CA PHE A 244 -18.87 -2.29 -1.66
C PHE A 244 -18.43 -3.46 -0.77
N PRO A 245 -17.13 -3.67 -0.48
CA PRO A 245 -16.69 -4.72 0.44
C PRO A 245 -17.34 -4.63 1.83
N TYR A 246 -17.63 -3.44 2.35
CA TYR A 246 -18.34 -3.31 3.63
C TYR A 246 -19.78 -3.79 3.57
N ALA A 247 -20.50 -3.40 2.51
CA ALA A 247 -21.85 -3.90 2.29
C ALA A 247 -21.83 -5.44 2.20
N MET A 248 -20.84 -5.98 1.50
CA MET A 248 -20.70 -7.42 1.37
C MET A 248 -20.30 -8.13 2.67
N LEU A 249 -19.35 -7.60 3.43
CA LEU A 249 -18.98 -8.12 4.74
C LEU A 249 -20.17 -8.14 5.69
N LEU A 250 -21.03 -7.11 5.67
CA LEU A 250 -22.25 -7.08 6.47
C LEU A 250 -23.24 -8.18 6.05
N ILE A 251 -23.47 -8.35 4.73
CA ILE A 251 -24.34 -9.40 4.20
C ILE A 251 -23.81 -10.79 4.58
N LEU A 252 -22.50 -11.03 4.40
CA LEU A 252 -21.85 -12.29 4.74
C LEU A 252 -21.84 -12.55 6.23
N LEU A 253 -21.70 -11.51 7.06
CA LEU A 253 -21.82 -11.62 8.51
C LEU A 253 -23.22 -12.08 8.91
N ILE A 254 -24.26 -11.38 8.44
CA ILE A 254 -25.66 -11.73 8.72
C ILE A 254 -25.93 -13.16 8.26
N ARG A 255 -25.51 -13.51 7.04
CA ARG A 255 -25.69 -14.86 6.53
C ARG A 255 -24.94 -15.88 7.39
N GLY A 256 -23.67 -15.65 7.66
CA GLY A 256 -22.80 -16.53 8.42
C GLY A 256 -23.34 -16.84 9.82
N VAL A 257 -23.77 -15.82 10.58
CA VAL A 257 -24.30 -16.02 11.93
C VAL A 257 -25.67 -16.71 11.97
N THR A 258 -26.43 -16.69 10.86
CA THR A 258 -27.70 -17.41 10.74
C THR A 258 -27.55 -18.89 10.36
N LEU A 259 -26.36 -19.33 9.97
CA LEU A 259 -26.10 -20.72 9.59
C LEU A 259 -26.02 -21.63 10.83
N PRO A 260 -26.44 -22.91 10.71
CA PRO A 260 -26.31 -23.86 11.80
C PRO A 260 -24.82 -24.09 12.12
N GLY A 261 -24.46 -24.21 13.40
CA GLY A 261 -23.07 -24.42 13.80
C GLY A 261 -22.17 -23.18 13.84
N ALA A 262 -22.68 -22.00 13.45
CA ALA A 262 -21.92 -20.74 13.49
C ALA A 262 -21.33 -20.42 14.87
N SER A 263 -22.03 -20.79 15.94
CA SER A 263 -21.56 -20.61 17.32
C SER A 263 -20.26 -21.35 17.64
N ARG A 264 -20.02 -22.53 17.01
CA ARG A 264 -18.76 -23.28 17.17
C ARG A 264 -17.58 -22.47 16.62
N GLY A 265 -17.78 -21.88 15.45
CA GLY A 265 -16.79 -21.01 14.80
C GLY A 265 -16.46 -19.77 15.62
N ILE A 266 -17.49 -19.05 16.09
CA ILE A 266 -17.31 -17.84 16.88
C ILE A 266 -16.64 -18.15 18.23
N HIS A 267 -17.03 -19.25 18.88
CA HIS A 267 -16.35 -19.71 20.09
C HIS A 267 -14.87 -19.96 19.82
N PHE A 268 -14.54 -20.64 18.71
CA PHE A 268 -13.17 -20.92 18.33
C PHE A 268 -12.34 -19.67 18.02
N TYR A 269 -12.98 -18.64 17.48
CA TYR A 269 -12.34 -17.35 17.20
C TYR A 269 -12.01 -16.55 18.47
N LEU A 270 -12.91 -16.53 19.46
CA LEU A 270 -12.80 -15.62 20.62
C LEU A 270 -12.32 -16.30 21.90
N TYR A 271 -12.39 -17.62 22.00
CA TYR A 271 -11.98 -18.31 23.24
C TYR A 271 -10.48 -18.08 23.50
N PRO A 272 -10.09 -17.48 24.64
CA PRO A 272 -8.72 -17.09 24.88
C PRO A 272 -7.89 -18.25 25.42
N ASP A 273 -6.83 -18.64 24.72
CA ASP A 273 -5.76 -19.50 25.24
C ASP A 273 -4.55 -18.65 25.65
N LEU A 274 -4.49 -18.30 26.94
CA LEU A 274 -3.42 -17.47 27.48
C LEU A 274 -2.05 -18.15 27.46
N GLY A 275 -1.98 -19.48 27.37
CA GLY A 275 -0.72 -20.22 27.27
C GLY A 275 0.07 -19.83 26.03
N ARG A 276 -0.63 -19.49 24.94
CA ARG A 276 -0.03 -19.04 23.67
C ARG A 276 0.77 -17.75 23.78
N LEU A 277 0.47 -16.88 24.75
CA LEU A 277 1.21 -15.61 24.91
C LEU A 277 2.68 -15.79 25.30
N SER A 278 3.04 -16.97 25.83
CA SER A 278 4.42 -17.34 26.12
C SER A 278 5.25 -17.64 24.86
N ASP A 279 4.58 -17.95 23.74
CA ASP A 279 5.21 -18.19 22.45
C ASP A 279 5.52 -16.84 21.78
N PRO A 280 6.80 -16.48 21.57
CA PRO A 280 7.12 -15.20 20.97
C PRO A 280 6.72 -15.11 19.48
N GLN A 281 6.41 -16.23 18.81
CA GLN A 281 5.82 -16.21 17.47
C GLN A 281 4.47 -15.50 17.45
N VAL A 282 3.71 -15.54 18.55
CA VAL A 282 2.43 -14.83 18.68
C VAL A 282 2.62 -13.30 18.57
N TRP A 283 3.69 -12.79 19.18
CA TRP A 283 4.04 -11.37 19.14
C TRP A 283 4.58 -10.96 17.76
N MET A 284 5.38 -11.81 17.13
CA MET A 284 5.81 -11.64 15.74
C MET A 284 4.62 -11.55 14.78
N ASP A 285 3.69 -12.50 14.86
CA ASP A 285 2.51 -12.55 14.01
C ASP A 285 1.62 -11.31 14.23
N ALA A 286 1.46 -10.87 15.48
CA ALA A 286 0.70 -9.65 15.81
C ALA A 286 1.35 -8.38 15.24
N GLY A 287 2.65 -8.20 15.44
CA GLY A 287 3.38 -7.05 14.91
C GLY A 287 3.37 -7.01 13.39
N THR A 288 3.75 -8.11 12.75
CA THR A 288 3.75 -8.18 11.27
C THR A 288 2.36 -8.01 10.68
N GLN A 289 1.30 -8.48 11.34
CA GLN A 289 -0.08 -8.23 10.92
C GLN A 289 -0.43 -6.74 10.98
N ILE A 290 -0.07 -6.02 12.04
CA ILE A 290 -0.33 -4.57 12.12
C ILE A 290 0.41 -3.84 10.99
N PHE A 291 1.70 -4.14 10.80
CA PHE A 291 2.51 -3.47 9.77
C PHE A 291 1.96 -3.69 8.36
N PHE A 292 1.68 -4.95 8.03
CA PHE A 292 1.18 -5.30 6.72
C PHE A 292 -0.26 -4.81 6.49
N SER A 293 -1.13 -4.93 7.49
CA SER A 293 -2.53 -4.49 7.38
C SER A 293 -2.65 -2.97 7.30
N TYR A 294 -1.70 -2.20 7.83
CA TYR A 294 -1.76 -0.74 7.84
C TYR A 294 -1.03 -0.14 6.63
N ALA A 295 -0.39 -0.97 5.80
CA ALA A 295 0.46 -0.55 4.69
C ALA A 295 1.57 0.43 5.11
N ILE A 296 2.05 0.33 6.36
CA ILE A 296 3.12 1.19 6.88
C ILE A 296 4.48 0.70 6.43
N CYS A 297 5.42 1.62 6.25
CA CYS A 297 6.75 1.38 5.71
C CYS A 297 6.76 0.87 4.26
N LEU A 298 5.67 1.13 3.53
CA LEU A 298 5.56 0.93 2.07
C LEU A 298 5.67 2.25 1.32
N GLY A 299 5.60 3.41 1.99
CA GLY A 299 5.58 4.72 1.35
C GLY A 299 4.24 5.06 0.66
N CYS A 300 3.25 4.16 0.67
CA CYS A 300 1.89 4.41 0.19
C CYS A 300 1.24 5.57 0.97
N LEU A 301 1.33 5.56 2.30
CA LEU A 301 0.75 6.61 3.14
C LEU A 301 1.45 7.96 2.94
N THR A 302 2.76 7.96 2.75
CA THR A 302 3.51 9.17 2.38
C THR A 302 3.04 9.73 1.04
N ALA A 303 2.86 8.88 0.03
CA ALA A 303 2.36 9.29 -1.28
C ALA A 303 0.91 9.83 -1.18
N LEU A 304 -0.02 9.10 -0.57
CA LEU A 304 -1.41 9.55 -0.42
C LEU A 304 -1.52 10.83 0.43
N GLY A 305 -0.75 10.92 1.52
CA GLY A 305 -0.68 12.09 2.38
C GLY A 305 -0.13 13.32 1.67
N SER A 306 0.79 13.15 0.74
CA SER A 306 1.39 14.25 -0.02
C SER A 306 0.43 14.99 -0.96
N TYR A 307 -0.71 14.38 -1.30
CA TYR A 307 -1.77 15.01 -2.09
C TYR A 307 -2.79 15.76 -1.23
N ASN A 308 -2.66 15.71 0.10
CA ASN A 308 -3.49 16.48 1.01
C ASN A 308 -3.16 17.96 0.95
N LYS A 309 -4.14 18.77 1.37
CA LYS A 309 -3.88 20.17 1.68
C LYS A 309 -3.00 20.25 2.93
N TYR A 310 -2.09 21.22 2.95
CA TYR A 310 -1.17 21.44 4.06
C TYR A 310 -1.88 21.53 5.42
N ASN A 311 -3.06 22.16 5.45
CA ASN A 311 -3.87 22.37 6.65
C ASN A 311 -4.91 21.27 6.93
N ASN A 312 -4.84 20.12 6.25
CA ASN A 312 -5.75 19.01 6.56
C ASN A 312 -5.40 18.40 7.93
N ASN A 313 -6.41 18.09 8.72
CA ASN A 313 -6.21 17.43 10.01
C ASN A 313 -5.91 15.94 9.82
N CYS A 314 -4.67 15.63 9.43
CA CYS A 314 -4.19 14.27 9.23
C CYS A 314 -4.18 13.44 10.51
N TYR A 315 -4.01 14.06 11.69
CA TYR A 315 -4.00 13.36 12.98
C TYR A 315 -5.34 12.65 13.26
N ARG A 316 -6.45 13.39 13.13
CA ARG A 316 -7.79 12.82 13.33
C ARG A 316 -8.10 11.75 12.28
N ASP A 317 -7.71 12.00 11.04
CA ASP A 317 -7.93 11.07 9.93
C ASP A 317 -7.20 9.75 10.19
N CYS A 318 -5.93 9.81 10.58
CA CYS A 318 -5.12 8.62 10.91
C CYS A 318 -5.73 7.81 12.05
N LEU A 319 -6.16 8.45 13.14
CA LEU A 319 -6.80 7.74 14.25
C LEU A 319 -8.07 7.02 13.80
N SER A 320 -8.96 7.71 13.08
CA SER A 320 -10.20 7.12 12.59
C SER A 320 -9.95 5.96 11.62
N LEU A 321 -8.97 6.09 10.72
CA LEU A 321 -8.61 5.06 9.75
C LEU A 321 -7.99 3.83 10.41
N CYS A 322 -7.13 4.00 11.42
CA CYS A 322 -6.56 2.89 12.17
C CYS A 322 -7.66 2.09 12.91
N PHE A 323 -8.57 2.77 13.61
CA PHE A 323 -9.69 2.10 14.27
C PHE A 323 -10.63 1.43 13.27
N LEU A 324 -10.89 2.06 12.12
CA LEU A 324 -11.67 1.47 11.04
C LEU A 324 -11.03 0.17 10.53
N ASN A 325 -9.72 0.17 10.31
CA ASN A 325 -8.97 -1.00 9.85
C ASN A 325 -9.09 -2.18 10.83
N SER A 326 -8.71 -1.95 12.09
CA SER A 326 -8.78 -2.99 13.14
C SER A 326 -10.21 -3.45 13.42
N GLY A 327 -11.19 -2.54 13.38
CA GLY A 327 -12.60 -2.88 13.52
C GLY A 327 -13.10 -3.74 12.36
N THR A 328 -12.66 -3.45 11.13
CA THR A 328 -13.02 -4.23 9.94
C THR A 328 -12.43 -5.63 10.02
N SER A 329 -11.16 -5.78 10.40
CA SER A 329 -10.52 -7.09 10.66
C SER A 329 -11.29 -7.91 11.69
N PHE A 330 -11.71 -7.27 12.79
CA PHE A 330 -12.47 -7.94 13.84
C PHE A 330 -13.82 -8.47 13.32
N ILE A 331 -14.57 -7.64 12.59
CA ILE A 331 -15.87 -7.99 11.99
C ILE A 331 -15.72 -9.06 10.92
N ALA A 332 -14.70 -8.95 10.05
CA ALA A 332 -14.39 -9.96 9.04
C ALA A 332 -14.09 -11.31 9.70
N GLY A 333 -13.41 -11.32 10.85
CA GLY A 333 -13.22 -12.51 11.67
C GLY A 333 -14.53 -13.21 12.04
N PHE A 334 -15.55 -12.48 12.50
CA PHE A 334 -16.88 -13.08 12.76
C PHE A 334 -17.53 -13.65 11.50
N ALA A 335 -17.47 -12.92 10.38
CA ALA A 335 -18.05 -13.38 9.12
C ALA A 335 -17.40 -14.68 8.63
N ILE A 336 -16.06 -14.77 8.69
CA ILE A 336 -15.31 -15.95 8.25
C ILE A 336 -15.51 -17.12 9.22
N PHE A 337 -15.32 -16.93 10.52
CA PHE A 337 -15.44 -18.04 11.47
C PHE A 337 -16.85 -18.55 11.62
N SER A 338 -17.90 -17.72 11.47
CA SER A 338 -19.27 -18.22 11.46
C SER A 338 -19.53 -19.19 10.30
N ILE A 339 -18.99 -18.90 9.11
CA ILE A 339 -19.06 -19.77 7.93
C ILE A 339 -18.21 -21.04 8.12
N LEU A 340 -17.00 -20.93 8.67
CA LEU A 340 -16.16 -22.10 8.99
C LEU A 340 -16.81 -23.00 10.06
N GLY A 341 -17.50 -22.40 11.05
CA GLY A 341 -18.26 -23.12 12.06
C GLY A 341 -19.42 -23.92 11.46
N PHE A 342 -20.11 -23.35 10.47
CA PHE A 342 -21.10 -24.05 9.66
C PHE A 342 -20.48 -25.23 8.89
N MET A 343 -19.35 -25.01 8.23
CA MET A 343 -18.65 -26.07 7.50
C MET A 343 -18.22 -27.23 8.41
N SER A 344 -17.67 -26.92 9.59
CA SER A 344 -17.32 -27.91 10.63
C SER A 344 -18.55 -28.67 11.13
N TYR A 345 -19.68 -27.99 11.31
CA TYR A 345 -20.94 -28.62 11.73
C TYR A 345 -21.50 -29.57 10.67
N GLU A 346 -21.52 -29.15 9.41
CA GLU A 346 -22.03 -29.96 8.31
C GLU A 346 -21.14 -31.18 8.03
N GLN A 347 -19.83 -31.01 8.04
CA GLN A 347 -18.88 -32.07 7.73
C GLN A 347 -18.51 -32.94 8.95
N ASN A 348 -18.95 -32.52 10.14
CA ASN A 348 -18.62 -33.16 11.41
C ASN A 348 -17.10 -33.34 11.63
N VAL A 349 -16.30 -32.37 11.18
CA VAL A 349 -14.85 -32.32 11.36
C VAL A 349 -14.45 -31.15 12.28
N PRO A 350 -13.34 -31.24 13.01
CA PRO A 350 -12.82 -30.13 13.81
C PRO A 350 -12.55 -28.88 12.96
N ILE A 351 -12.77 -27.68 13.54
CA ILE A 351 -12.54 -26.41 12.82
C ILE A 351 -11.07 -26.26 12.39
N SER A 352 -10.13 -26.83 13.15
CA SER A 352 -8.71 -26.80 12.83
C SER A 352 -8.35 -27.49 11.51
N GLU A 353 -9.14 -28.46 11.06
CA GLU A 353 -8.90 -29.17 9.79
C GLU A 353 -9.48 -28.44 8.58
N VAL A 354 -10.38 -27.48 8.80
CA VAL A 354 -11.00 -26.67 7.73
C VAL A 354 -10.45 -25.25 7.66
N ALA A 355 -9.67 -24.83 8.66
CA ALA A 355 -9.04 -23.54 8.73
C ALA A 355 -7.68 -23.54 8.02
N GLU A 356 -7.69 -23.22 6.73
CA GLU A 356 -6.46 -23.04 5.95
C GLU A 356 -5.84 -21.65 6.12
N SER A 357 -4.56 -21.53 5.76
CA SER A 357 -3.80 -20.28 5.84
C SER A 357 -3.64 -19.60 4.47
N GLY A 358 -3.61 -18.26 4.45
CA GLY A 358 -3.29 -17.49 3.25
C GLY A 358 -4.31 -17.70 2.13
N PRO A 359 -3.87 -17.86 0.86
CA PRO A 359 -4.75 -18.07 -0.29
C PRO A 359 -5.70 -19.28 -0.13
N GLY A 360 -5.30 -20.32 0.59
CA GLY A 360 -6.13 -21.51 0.83
C GLY A 360 -7.45 -21.18 1.54
N LEU A 361 -7.44 -20.19 2.45
CA LEU A 361 -8.67 -19.80 3.14
C LEU A 361 -9.72 -19.21 2.18
N ALA A 362 -9.30 -18.35 1.24
CA ALA A 362 -10.23 -17.73 0.30
C ALA A 362 -10.54 -18.58 -0.93
N PHE A 363 -9.60 -19.40 -1.39
CA PHE A 363 -9.75 -20.17 -2.65
C PHE A 363 -10.06 -21.66 -2.42
N ILE A 364 -9.98 -22.16 -1.19
CA ILE A 364 -10.33 -23.55 -0.84
C ILE A 364 -11.42 -23.60 0.23
N ALA A 365 -11.16 -23.08 1.42
CA ALA A 365 -12.11 -23.21 2.54
C ALA A 365 -13.43 -22.47 2.28
N TYR A 366 -13.37 -21.23 1.79
CA TYR A 366 -14.56 -20.43 1.54
C TYR A 366 -15.41 -20.97 0.38
N PRO A 367 -14.87 -21.27 -0.82
CA PRO A 367 -15.68 -21.80 -1.92
C PRO A 367 -16.28 -23.16 -1.58
N ARG A 368 -15.60 -23.95 -0.73
CA ARG A 368 -16.14 -25.18 -0.15
C ARG A 368 -17.35 -24.90 0.71
N ALA A 369 -17.28 -23.97 1.66
CA ALA A 369 -18.43 -23.62 2.49
C ALA A 369 -19.60 -23.04 1.68
N VAL A 370 -19.32 -22.20 0.68
CA VAL A 370 -20.34 -21.62 -0.21
C VAL A 370 -21.07 -22.69 -1.01
N SER A 371 -20.36 -23.71 -1.49
CA SER A 371 -20.97 -24.81 -2.26
C SER A 371 -22.03 -25.59 -1.47
N MET A 372 -21.98 -25.52 -0.13
CA MET A 372 -22.93 -26.17 0.78
C MET A 372 -24.16 -25.30 1.09
N MET A 373 -24.18 -24.04 0.66
CA MET A 373 -25.27 -23.10 0.91
C MET A 373 -26.31 -23.14 -0.22
N PRO A 374 -27.61 -22.92 0.08
CA PRO A 374 -28.60 -22.71 -0.97
C PRO A 374 -28.27 -21.47 -1.80
N PHE A 375 -28.54 -21.53 -3.11
CA PHE A 375 -28.18 -20.49 -4.08
C PHE A 375 -26.67 -20.19 -4.11
N SER A 376 -25.84 -21.24 -4.06
CA SER A 376 -24.38 -21.14 -3.99
C SER A 376 -23.72 -20.24 -5.07
N PRO A 377 -24.19 -20.17 -6.33
CA PRO A 377 -23.56 -19.28 -7.32
C PRO A 377 -23.65 -17.80 -6.96
N LEU A 378 -24.76 -17.37 -6.35
CA LEU A 378 -24.95 -15.97 -5.94
C LEU A 378 -23.92 -15.57 -4.87
N TRP A 379 -23.74 -16.43 -3.86
CA TRP A 379 -22.77 -16.20 -2.78
C TRP A 379 -21.33 -16.24 -3.30
N ALA A 380 -21.02 -17.13 -4.24
CA ALA A 380 -19.71 -17.19 -4.89
C ALA A 380 -19.40 -15.89 -5.66
N CYS A 381 -20.32 -15.44 -6.53
CA CYS A 381 -20.17 -14.19 -7.27
C CYS A 381 -19.92 -13.00 -6.34
N PHE A 382 -20.73 -12.85 -5.30
CA PHE A 382 -20.60 -11.76 -4.34
C PHE A 382 -19.27 -11.79 -3.58
N PHE A 383 -18.82 -12.98 -3.16
CA PHE A 383 -17.55 -13.13 -2.47
C PHE A 383 -16.36 -12.81 -3.38
N PHE A 384 -16.34 -13.32 -4.61
CA PHE A 384 -15.22 -13.06 -5.52
C PHE A 384 -15.22 -11.62 -6.05
N ILE A 385 -16.37 -10.97 -6.24
CA ILE A 385 -16.43 -9.52 -6.51
C ILE A 385 -15.83 -8.74 -5.33
N MET A 386 -16.16 -9.10 -4.10
CA MET A 386 -15.58 -8.48 -2.91
C MET A 386 -14.05 -8.65 -2.87
N ILE A 387 -13.52 -9.86 -3.14
CA ILE A 387 -12.07 -10.10 -3.22
C ILE A 387 -11.43 -9.26 -4.33
N VAL A 388 -12.06 -9.17 -5.50
CA VAL A 388 -11.53 -8.36 -6.61
C VAL A 388 -11.43 -6.89 -6.20
N PHE A 389 -12.44 -6.30 -5.54
CA PHE A 389 -12.37 -4.90 -5.11
C PHE A 389 -11.39 -4.66 -3.96
N LEU A 390 -11.36 -5.53 -2.95
CA LEU A 390 -10.37 -5.45 -1.86
C LEU A 390 -8.93 -5.56 -2.39
N GLY A 391 -8.71 -6.41 -3.39
CA GLY A 391 -7.42 -6.52 -4.06
C GLY A 391 -7.10 -5.31 -4.95
N LEU A 392 -8.09 -4.81 -5.69
CA LEU A 392 -7.92 -3.71 -6.63
C LEU A 392 -7.54 -2.41 -5.92
N ASP A 393 -8.20 -2.11 -4.79
CA ASP A 393 -7.93 -0.91 -4.01
C ASP A 393 -6.49 -0.86 -3.53
N SER A 394 -5.98 -1.94 -2.94
CA SER A 394 -4.58 -1.98 -2.51
C SER A 394 -3.60 -1.93 -3.70
N GLN A 395 -3.91 -2.66 -4.77
CA GLN A 395 -3.02 -2.75 -5.93
C GLN A 395 -2.80 -1.38 -6.57
N PHE A 396 -3.86 -0.61 -6.82
CA PHE A 396 -3.69 0.65 -7.54
C PHE A 396 -3.02 1.72 -6.68
N VAL A 397 -3.18 1.69 -5.35
CA VAL A 397 -2.48 2.61 -4.45
C VAL A 397 -0.99 2.30 -4.42
N CYS A 398 -0.61 1.02 -4.41
CA CYS A 398 0.79 0.61 -4.53
C CYS A 398 1.41 1.10 -5.85
N VAL A 399 0.71 0.98 -6.97
CA VAL A 399 1.18 1.53 -8.26
C VAL A 399 1.26 3.06 -8.23
N GLU A 400 0.25 3.73 -7.65
CA GLU A 400 0.24 5.19 -7.49
C GLU A 400 1.41 5.69 -6.64
N SER A 401 1.77 4.98 -5.57
CA SER A 401 2.92 5.28 -4.70
C SER A 401 4.22 5.29 -5.50
N LEU A 402 4.47 4.20 -6.25
CA LEU A 402 5.64 4.07 -7.12
C LEU A 402 5.71 5.17 -8.18
N VAL A 403 4.57 5.44 -8.81
CA VAL A 403 4.46 6.48 -9.84
C VAL A 403 4.69 7.86 -9.26
N THR A 404 4.14 8.15 -8.09
CA THR A 404 4.32 9.43 -7.38
C THR A 404 5.78 9.68 -7.06
N ALA A 405 6.48 8.68 -6.49
CA ALA A 405 7.90 8.80 -6.17
C ALA A 405 8.75 9.12 -7.41
N MET A 406 8.50 8.43 -8.53
CA MET A 406 9.24 8.63 -9.78
C MET A 406 8.92 9.97 -10.47
N VAL A 407 7.64 10.36 -10.48
CA VAL A 407 7.18 11.65 -11.03
C VAL A 407 7.79 12.82 -10.26
N ASP A 408 7.93 12.70 -8.94
CA ASP A 408 8.51 13.75 -8.09
C ASP A 408 10.04 13.78 -8.13
N MET A 409 10.71 12.67 -8.46
CA MET A 409 12.15 12.68 -8.73
C MET A 409 12.50 13.36 -10.06
N TYR A 410 11.68 13.16 -11.09
CA TYR A 410 11.91 13.68 -12.45
C TYR A 410 10.72 14.49 -12.98
N PRO A 411 10.34 15.58 -12.31
CA PRO A 411 9.12 16.31 -12.62
C PRO A 411 9.15 16.94 -14.02
N SER A 412 10.32 17.40 -14.48
CA SER A 412 10.51 17.97 -15.81
C SER A 412 10.21 16.98 -16.96
N THR A 413 10.28 15.67 -16.68
CA THR A 413 10.05 14.61 -17.67
C THR A 413 8.62 14.09 -17.61
N PHE A 414 8.12 13.77 -16.41
CA PHE A 414 6.84 13.08 -16.26
C PHE A 414 5.63 14.00 -16.06
N ARG A 415 5.82 15.23 -15.57
CA ARG A 415 4.74 16.24 -15.45
C ARG A 415 4.49 16.99 -16.77
N ARG A 416 4.58 16.28 -17.90
CA ARG A 416 4.21 16.76 -19.22
C ARG A 416 2.99 16.00 -19.72
N LYS A 417 2.31 16.57 -20.72
CA LYS A 417 1.07 16.01 -21.27
C LYS A 417 1.26 14.53 -21.65
N ASN A 418 0.37 13.67 -21.15
CA ASN A 418 0.32 12.22 -21.40
C ASN A 418 1.56 11.40 -20.97
N ARG A 419 2.63 12.01 -20.45
CA ARG A 419 3.86 11.28 -20.06
C ARG A 419 3.66 10.43 -18.80
N ARG A 420 2.93 10.94 -17.81
CA ARG A 420 2.52 10.18 -16.62
C ARG A 420 1.69 8.95 -17.01
N GLU A 421 0.71 9.13 -17.88
CA GLU A 421 -0.19 8.06 -18.36
C GLU A 421 0.60 6.96 -19.08
N LEU A 422 1.55 7.34 -19.94
CA LEU A 422 2.44 6.40 -20.63
C LEU A 422 3.39 5.69 -19.66
N PHE A 423 3.87 6.39 -18.63
CA PHE A 423 4.71 5.80 -17.60
C PHE A 423 3.97 4.74 -16.79
N ILE A 424 2.73 5.02 -16.38
CA ILE A 424 1.87 4.03 -15.71
C ILE A 424 1.66 2.81 -16.60
N LEU A 425 1.40 3.01 -17.89
CA LEU A 425 1.25 1.91 -18.84
C LEU A 425 2.54 1.08 -18.92
N GLY A 426 3.70 1.73 -18.95
CA GLY A 426 5.01 1.06 -18.90
C GLY A 426 5.19 0.22 -17.63
N VAL A 427 4.86 0.77 -16.45
CA VAL A 427 4.92 0.05 -15.16
C VAL A 427 3.98 -1.16 -15.16
N ALA A 428 2.76 -1.02 -15.69
CA ALA A 428 1.79 -2.10 -15.81
C ALA A 428 2.28 -3.21 -16.75
N ILE A 429 2.84 -2.86 -17.92
CA ILE A 429 3.37 -3.84 -18.88
C ILE A 429 4.58 -4.59 -18.29
N VAL A 430 5.52 -3.89 -17.66
CA VAL A 430 6.69 -4.52 -17.04
C VAL A 430 6.26 -5.46 -15.91
N SER A 431 5.36 -5.00 -15.04
CA SER A 431 4.86 -5.82 -13.94
C SER A 431 4.04 -7.02 -14.43
N PHE A 432 3.25 -6.86 -15.51
CA PHE A 432 2.54 -7.95 -16.18
C PHE A 432 3.51 -9.02 -16.68
N LEU A 433 4.56 -8.62 -17.41
CA LEU A 433 5.56 -9.55 -17.97
C LEU A 433 6.31 -10.29 -16.87
N MET A 434 6.67 -9.59 -15.78
CA MET A 434 7.31 -10.23 -14.62
C MET A 434 6.36 -11.19 -13.89
N GLY A 435 5.07 -10.84 -13.78
CA GLY A 435 4.05 -11.69 -13.15
C GLY A 435 3.78 -13.01 -13.87
N LEU A 436 4.10 -13.12 -15.18
CA LEU A 436 3.87 -14.35 -15.95
C LEU A 436 4.57 -15.58 -15.34
N ILE A 437 5.72 -15.41 -14.69
CA ILE A 437 6.43 -16.53 -14.04
C ILE A 437 5.59 -17.19 -12.94
N MET A 438 4.74 -16.41 -12.25
CA MET A 438 3.86 -16.88 -11.19
C MET A 438 2.58 -17.55 -11.73
N LEU A 439 2.34 -17.49 -13.04
CA LEU A 439 1.21 -18.13 -13.72
C LEU A 439 1.59 -19.46 -14.40
N THR A 440 2.81 -19.91 -14.18
CA THR A 440 3.27 -21.25 -14.61
C THR A 440 2.80 -22.32 -13.62
N GLU A 441 2.91 -23.60 -14.00
CA GLU A 441 2.59 -24.74 -13.12
C GLU A 441 3.41 -24.73 -11.82
N GLY A 442 4.68 -24.31 -11.87
CA GLY A 442 5.53 -24.07 -10.68
C GLY A 442 5.36 -22.68 -10.06
N GLY A 443 4.44 -21.87 -10.58
CA GLY A 443 4.30 -20.45 -10.26
C GLY A 443 3.87 -20.17 -8.82
N MET A 444 3.11 -21.07 -8.19
CA MET A 444 2.70 -20.94 -6.79
C MET A 444 3.91 -20.92 -5.83
N TYR A 445 4.96 -21.70 -6.12
CA TYR A 445 6.19 -21.68 -5.32
C TYR A 445 6.95 -20.35 -5.45
N VAL A 446 6.95 -19.76 -6.64
CA VAL A 446 7.56 -18.43 -6.87
C VAL A 446 6.74 -17.35 -6.17
N PHE A 447 5.42 -17.39 -6.29
CA PHE A 447 4.50 -16.50 -5.59
C PHE A 447 4.77 -16.50 -4.08
N GLN A 448 4.93 -17.67 -3.48
CA GLN A 448 5.20 -17.77 -2.04
C GLN A 448 6.57 -17.24 -1.63
N LEU A 449 7.61 -17.36 -2.47
CA LEU A 449 8.90 -16.73 -2.18
C LEU A 449 8.76 -15.21 -2.12
N PHE A 450 7.98 -14.62 -3.03
CA PHE A 450 7.70 -13.18 -3.00
C PHE A 450 6.88 -12.79 -1.76
N ASP A 451 5.78 -13.48 -1.50
CA ASP A 451 4.89 -13.18 -0.37
C ASP A 451 5.61 -13.34 0.99
N TYR A 452 6.45 -14.36 1.12
CA TYR A 452 7.16 -14.63 2.38
C TYR A 452 8.40 -13.75 2.61
N TYR A 453 9.16 -13.40 1.56
CA TYR A 453 10.43 -12.67 1.72
C TYR A 453 10.41 -11.21 1.24
N ALA A 454 9.80 -10.91 0.08
CA ALA A 454 9.96 -9.62 -0.60
C ALA A 454 9.25 -8.46 0.14
N ALA A 455 7.98 -8.64 0.47
CA ALA A 455 7.19 -7.73 1.30
C ALA A 455 6.96 -8.33 2.70
N SER A 456 8.01 -8.96 3.22
CA SER A 456 7.94 -9.66 4.50
C SER A 456 7.83 -8.69 5.67
N GLY A 457 7.25 -9.17 6.77
CA GLY A 457 7.24 -8.44 8.03
C GLY A 457 8.64 -8.01 8.47
N MET A 458 9.68 -8.77 8.12
CA MET A 458 11.07 -8.44 8.43
C MET A 458 11.58 -7.20 7.70
N CYS A 459 11.28 -7.06 6.41
CA CYS A 459 11.66 -5.89 5.63
C CYS A 459 10.97 -4.63 6.17
N LEU A 460 9.68 -4.73 6.48
CA LEU A 460 8.89 -3.63 7.03
C LEU A 460 9.40 -3.20 8.41
N LEU A 461 9.64 -4.16 9.31
CA LEU A 461 10.20 -3.88 10.65
C LEU A 461 11.58 -3.22 10.55
N PHE A 462 12.43 -3.65 9.62
CA PHE A 462 13.75 -3.05 9.39
C PHE A 462 13.63 -1.59 8.95
N VAL A 463 12.78 -1.30 7.96
CA VAL A 463 12.53 0.07 7.49
C VAL A 463 11.97 0.95 8.62
N ALA A 464 11.04 0.43 9.42
CA ALA A 464 10.41 1.14 10.53
C ALA A 464 11.42 1.63 11.58
N ILE A 465 12.45 0.82 11.87
CA ILE A 465 13.52 1.21 12.79
C ILE A 465 14.23 2.45 12.26
N PHE A 466 14.63 2.46 10.99
CA PHE A 466 15.36 3.60 10.42
C PHE A 466 14.51 4.83 10.23
N GLU A 467 13.26 4.67 9.80
CA GLU A 467 12.31 5.77 9.64
C GLU A 467 12.05 6.48 10.97
N THR A 468 11.72 5.73 12.02
CA THR A 468 11.44 6.29 13.35
C THR A 468 12.70 6.89 13.99
N VAL A 469 13.86 6.23 13.88
CA VAL A 469 15.13 6.77 14.38
C VAL A 469 15.49 8.06 13.64
N CYS A 470 15.35 8.11 12.33
CA CYS A 470 15.67 9.29 11.54
C CYS A 470 14.78 10.48 11.93
N ILE A 471 13.45 10.30 12.00
CA ILE A 471 12.54 11.40 12.36
C ILE A 471 12.68 11.80 13.82
N ALA A 472 12.71 10.84 14.75
CA ALA A 472 12.65 11.14 16.17
C ALA A 472 13.97 11.68 16.73
N TRP A 473 15.12 11.14 16.28
CA TRP A 473 16.43 11.45 16.85
C TRP A 473 17.32 12.33 15.97
N ILE A 474 17.26 12.19 14.65
CA ILE A 474 18.16 12.91 13.73
C ILE A 474 17.52 14.22 13.28
N TYR A 475 16.32 14.15 12.71
CA TYR A 475 15.54 15.32 12.34
C TYR A 475 15.03 16.07 13.58
N GLY A 476 14.67 15.31 14.62
CA GLY A 476 14.23 15.78 15.92
C GLY A 476 12.72 15.70 16.09
N ALA A 477 12.27 14.92 17.07
CA ALA A 477 10.85 14.73 17.37
C ALA A 477 10.12 16.04 17.70
N ASP A 478 10.77 16.97 18.41
CA ASP A 478 10.21 18.30 18.72
C ASP A 478 9.99 19.12 17.45
N ARG A 479 11.00 19.21 16.57
CA ARG A 479 10.88 19.89 15.28
C ARG A 479 9.74 19.31 14.44
N PHE A 480 9.63 17.99 14.39
CA PHE A 480 8.55 17.36 13.64
C PHE A 480 7.17 17.63 14.25
N TYR A 481 7.06 17.67 15.58
CA TYR A 481 5.83 18.08 16.27
C TYR A 481 5.47 19.55 16.01
N ASP A 482 6.47 20.44 15.96
CA ASP A 482 6.28 21.86 15.63
C ASP A 482 5.74 22.00 14.20
N ASN A 483 6.28 21.24 13.24
CA ASN A 483 5.75 21.18 11.87
C ASN A 483 4.30 20.69 11.82
N ILE A 484 3.97 19.68 12.63
CA ILE A 484 2.61 19.15 12.71
C ILE A 484 1.66 20.19 13.32
N GLU A 485 2.07 20.89 14.37
CA GLU A 485 1.30 21.98 14.97
C GLU A 485 1.03 23.10 13.95
N ASP A 486 2.01 23.45 13.12
CA ASP A 486 1.86 24.41 12.04
C ASP A 486 0.86 23.94 10.97
N MET A 487 0.87 22.65 10.62
CA MET A 487 -0.10 22.05 9.69
C MET A 487 -1.53 22.02 10.24
N ILE A 488 -1.74 21.40 11.42
CA ILE A 488 -3.11 21.09 11.90
C ILE A 488 -3.66 22.13 12.90
N GLY A 489 -2.83 23.06 13.37
CA GLY A 489 -3.18 24.14 14.28
C GLY A 489 -3.16 23.78 15.77
N TYR A 490 -2.73 22.56 16.14
CA TYR A 490 -2.59 22.13 17.53
C TYR A 490 -1.55 21.00 17.67
N ARG A 491 -0.94 20.85 18.85
CA ARG A 491 -0.04 19.72 19.12
C ARG A 491 -0.82 18.43 19.40
N PRO A 492 -0.51 17.31 18.72
CA PRO A 492 -1.05 15.99 19.06
C PRO A 492 -0.64 15.52 20.46
N SER A 493 -1.23 14.41 20.91
CA SER A 493 -0.88 13.80 22.19
C SER A 493 0.63 13.50 22.28
N PRO A 494 1.31 13.83 23.39
CA PRO A 494 2.73 13.50 23.61
C PRO A 494 3.02 12.01 23.59
N VAL A 495 2.01 11.15 23.78
CA VAL A 495 2.17 9.69 23.76
C VAL A 495 2.80 9.23 22.44
N ILE A 496 2.35 9.78 21.32
CA ILE A 496 2.87 9.43 19.98
C ILE A 496 4.34 9.81 19.83
N LYS A 497 4.75 10.96 20.38
CA LYS A 497 6.14 11.41 20.41
C LYS A 497 7.01 10.36 21.09
N TYR A 498 6.58 9.89 22.27
CA TYR A 498 7.31 8.86 23.01
C TYR A 498 7.29 7.50 22.31
N CYS A 499 6.22 7.18 21.57
CA CYS A 499 6.20 6.01 20.71
C CYS A 499 7.31 6.07 19.65
N TRP A 500 7.43 7.18 18.92
CA TRP A 500 8.49 7.36 17.92
C TRP A 500 9.89 7.34 18.50
N LEU A 501 10.08 7.95 19.68
CA LEU A 501 11.39 8.03 20.32
C LEU A 501 11.87 6.67 20.86
N PHE A 502 10.97 5.90 21.48
CA PHE A 502 11.36 4.74 22.29
C PHE A 502 10.59 3.46 21.95
N PHE A 503 9.25 3.47 22.04
CA PHE A 503 8.48 2.23 22.01
C PHE A 503 8.47 1.56 20.63
N THR A 504 8.25 2.32 19.57
CA THR A 504 8.23 1.79 18.21
C THR A 504 9.60 1.23 17.81
N PRO A 505 10.72 1.97 17.89
CA PRO A 505 12.02 1.42 17.50
C PRO A 505 12.44 0.24 18.37
N ALA A 506 12.19 0.27 19.68
CA ALA A 506 12.52 -0.85 20.57
C ALA A 506 11.71 -2.11 20.25
N THR A 507 10.41 -1.96 20.02
CA THR A 507 9.51 -3.08 19.70
C THR A 507 9.83 -3.66 18.32
N CYS A 508 10.07 -2.80 17.33
CA CYS A 508 10.46 -3.23 15.99
C CYS A 508 11.82 -3.93 15.99
N PHE A 509 12.82 -3.40 16.71
CA PHE A 509 14.13 -4.02 16.85
C PHE A 509 14.04 -5.38 17.56
N GLY A 510 13.30 -5.47 18.67
CA GLY A 510 13.12 -6.73 19.40
C GLY A 510 12.44 -7.82 18.54
N THR A 511 11.40 -7.43 17.82
CA THR A 511 10.65 -8.32 16.89
C THR A 511 11.56 -8.75 15.72
N PHE A 512 12.26 -7.80 15.11
CA PHE A 512 13.21 -8.08 14.03
C PHE A 512 14.34 -9.02 14.49
N ALA A 513 14.99 -8.74 15.62
CA ALA A 513 16.04 -9.59 16.17
C ALA A 513 15.53 -11.00 16.45
N PHE A 514 14.33 -11.13 17.02
CA PHE A 514 13.73 -12.43 17.30
C PHE A 514 13.49 -13.25 16.03
N ALA A 515 12.94 -12.64 14.97
CA ALA A 515 12.71 -13.37 13.72
C ALA A 515 13.99 -13.74 12.97
N LEU A 516 15.09 -13.02 13.15
CA LEU A 516 16.41 -13.48 12.68
C LEU A 516 16.89 -14.69 13.48
N ILE A 517 16.71 -14.68 14.81
CA ILE A 517 17.17 -15.77 15.70
C ILE A 517 16.34 -17.05 15.50
N LYS A 518 15.03 -16.92 15.32
CA LYS A 518 14.08 -18.03 15.13
C LYS A 518 13.68 -18.23 13.68
N TYR A 519 14.54 -17.80 12.76
CA TYR A 519 14.31 -18.02 11.33
C TYR A 519 14.08 -19.51 11.04
N SER A 520 13.00 -19.80 10.32
CA SER A 520 12.68 -21.13 9.83
C SER A 520 12.55 -21.08 8.31
N PRO A 521 13.15 -22.04 7.57
CA PRO A 521 13.00 -22.08 6.12
C PRO A 521 11.53 -22.19 5.72
N LEU A 522 11.17 -21.50 4.63
CA LEU A 522 9.84 -21.56 4.05
C LEU A 522 9.48 -23.01 3.67
N LYS A 523 8.23 -23.39 3.92
CA LYS A 523 7.64 -24.67 3.52
C LYS A 523 6.31 -24.42 2.83
N TYR A 524 5.99 -25.21 1.80
CA TYR A 524 4.68 -25.20 1.17
C TYR A 524 3.85 -26.40 1.67
N ASN A 525 2.62 -26.13 2.12
CA ASN A 525 1.68 -27.11 2.66
C ASN A 525 2.27 -28.06 3.73
N ASN A 526 3.27 -27.59 4.50
CA ASN A 526 4.06 -28.38 5.47
C ASN A 526 4.81 -29.62 4.93
N GLU A 527 4.60 -30.02 3.69
CA GLU A 527 5.25 -31.19 3.05
C GLU A 527 6.44 -30.79 2.17
N TYR A 528 6.29 -29.75 1.35
CA TYR A 528 7.31 -29.36 0.39
C TYR A 528 8.32 -28.42 1.03
N ILE A 529 9.60 -28.79 0.94
CA ILE A 529 10.73 -28.03 1.45
C ILE A 529 11.45 -27.36 0.27
N TYR A 530 11.64 -26.05 0.36
CA TYR A 530 12.33 -25.31 -0.69
C TYR A 530 13.81 -25.71 -0.76
N PRO A 531 14.37 -25.82 -1.98
CA PRO A 531 15.80 -26.07 -2.14
C PRO A 531 16.63 -24.89 -1.63
N TRP A 532 17.91 -25.14 -1.33
CA TRP A 532 18.82 -24.12 -0.76
C TRP A 532 18.88 -22.84 -1.62
N TRP A 533 18.88 -22.97 -2.94
CA TRP A 533 18.90 -21.83 -3.85
C TRP A 533 17.58 -21.05 -3.85
N GLY A 534 16.45 -21.71 -3.57
CA GLY A 534 15.15 -21.05 -3.43
C GLY A 534 15.12 -20.14 -2.20
N ASN A 535 15.65 -20.63 -1.08
CA ASN A 535 15.88 -19.79 0.09
C ASN A 535 16.89 -18.67 -0.20
N GLY A 536 17.93 -18.93 -1.00
CA GLY A 536 18.87 -17.92 -1.47
C GLY A 536 18.20 -16.79 -2.25
N ILE A 537 17.28 -17.13 -3.18
CA ILE A 537 16.46 -16.14 -3.90
C ILE A 537 15.59 -15.35 -2.93
N GLY A 538 14.94 -16.02 -1.96
CA GLY A 538 14.17 -15.36 -0.91
C GLY A 538 15.00 -14.30 -0.15
N TRP A 539 16.20 -14.65 0.29
CA TRP A 539 17.10 -13.69 0.94
C TRP A 539 17.56 -12.57 0.02
N ILE A 540 17.79 -12.83 -1.27
CA ILE A 540 18.10 -11.78 -2.24
C ILE A 540 16.93 -10.80 -2.37
N LEU A 541 15.69 -11.30 -2.42
CA LEU A 541 14.48 -10.46 -2.44
C LEU A 541 14.39 -9.59 -1.18
N ALA A 542 14.58 -10.16 0.00
CA ALA A 542 14.55 -9.40 1.26
C ALA A 542 15.70 -8.36 1.35
N LEU A 543 16.92 -8.76 0.99
CA LEU A 543 18.09 -7.88 1.03
C LEU A 543 18.04 -6.78 -0.03
N SER A 544 17.31 -6.97 -1.13
CA SER A 544 17.21 -5.97 -2.20
C SER A 544 16.66 -4.63 -1.71
N SER A 545 15.72 -4.64 -0.75
CA SER A 545 15.19 -3.43 -0.12
C SER A 545 15.97 -3.04 1.13
N MET A 546 16.31 -3.99 1.99
CA MET A 546 17.01 -3.71 3.25
C MET A 546 18.38 -3.06 3.03
N LEU A 547 19.13 -3.49 2.00
CA LEU A 547 20.45 -2.93 1.72
C LEU A 547 20.40 -1.53 1.13
N CYS A 548 19.26 -1.06 0.59
CA CYS A 548 19.14 0.31 0.08
C CYS A 548 19.53 1.35 1.13
N ILE A 549 19.15 1.14 2.40
CA ILE A 549 19.43 2.08 3.49
C ILE A 549 20.95 2.19 3.77
N PRO A 550 21.65 1.12 4.21
CA PRO A 550 23.08 1.21 4.54
C PRO A 550 23.96 1.51 3.32
N VAL A 551 23.63 0.98 2.13
CA VAL A 551 24.40 1.28 0.91
C VAL A 551 24.27 2.76 0.57
N TRP A 552 23.08 3.35 0.67
CA TRP A 552 22.90 4.77 0.40
C TRP A 552 23.67 5.66 1.36
N VAL A 553 23.62 5.33 2.66
CA VAL A 553 24.41 6.01 3.70
C VAL A 553 25.91 5.99 3.34
N ALA A 554 26.44 4.81 2.98
CA ALA A 554 27.84 4.67 2.60
C ALA A 554 28.20 5.47 1.34
N VAL A 555 27.35 5.43 0.30
CA VAL A 555 27.54 6.16 -0.96
C VAL A 555 27.55 7.67 -0.72
N LYS A 556 26.56 8.22 0.00
CA LYS A 556 26.50 9.67 0.28
C LYS A 556 27.68 10.13 1.13
N LEU A 557 28.09 9.34 2.13
CA LEU A 557 29.27 9.65 2.93
C LEU A 557 30.57 9.59 2.12
N TYR A 558 30.67 8.73 1.11
CA TYR A 558 31.85 8.64 0.25
C TYR A 558 31.97 9.85 -0.70
N TYR A 559 30.87 10.22 -1.39
CA TYR A 559 30.88 11.26 -2.42
C TYR A 559 30.80 12.69 -1.88
N THR A 560 30.33 12.91 -0.65
CA THR A 560 30.26 14.27 -0.08
C THR A 560 31.67 14.74 0.30
N PRO A 561 32.13 15.91 -0.16
CA PRO A 561 33.45 16.43 0.20
C PRO A 561 33.49 16.90 1.67
N GLY A 562 34.69 17.00 2.23
CA GLY A 562 34.92 17.47 3.61
C GLY A 562 35.32 16.34 4.58
N THR A 563 35.40 16.67 5.87
CA THR A 563 35.67 15.71 6.95
C THR A 563 34.43 14.88 7.29
N LEU A 564 34.59 13.72 7.95
CA LEU A 564 33.44 12.87 8.32
C LEU A 564 32.37 13.63 9.12
N ARG A 565 32.80 14.51 10.04
CA ARG A 565 31.89 15.32 10.87
C ARG A 565 31.11 16.34 10.04
N GLU A 566 31.77 17.03 9.11
CA GLU A 566 31.12 17.98 8.20
C GLU A 566 30.15 17.28 7.25
N ARG A 567 30.55 16.12 6.71
CA ARG A 567 29.69 15.31 5.83
C ARG A 567 28.41 14.88 6.55
N ILE A 568 28.53 14.37 7.78
CA ILE A 568 27.36 13.96 8.58
C ILE A 568 26.48 15.17 8.90
N ALA A 569 27.07 16.29 9.35
CA ALA A 569 26.31 17.51 9.65
C ALA A 569 25.55 18.04 8.43
N PHE A 570 26.20 18.09 7.27
CA PHE A 570 25.57 18.51 6.02
C PHE A 570 24.43 17.58 5.60
N LEU A 571 24.66 16.25 5.59
CA LEU A 571 23.66 15.26 5.15
C LEU A 571 22.51 15.03 6.13
N THR A 572 22.63 15.49 7.38
CA THR A 572 21.56 15.47 8.39
C THR A 572 20.82 16.80 8.50
N THR A 573 21.24 17.82 7.74
CA THR A 573 20.55 19.11 7.69
C THR A 573 19.38 19.03 6.69
N PRO A 574 18.15 19.42 7.10
CA PRO A 574 17.00 19.46 6.21
C PRO A 574 17.16 20.50 5.09
N SER A 575 16.47 20.27 3.96
CA SER A 575 16.44 21.20 2.83
C SER A 575 15.80 22.54 3.21
N THR A 576 16.36 23.62 2.67
CA THR A 576 15.82 24.99 2.81
C THR A 576 14.52 25.21 2.04
N GLU A 577 14.17 24.29 1.12
CA GLU A 577 12.92 24.33 0.35
C GLU A 577 11.70 23.81 1.13
N LEU A 578 11.91 23.22 2.31
CA LEU A 578 10.80 22.77 3.14
C LEU A 578 9.95 23.95 3.62
N PRO A 579 8.63 23.76 3.84
CA PRO A 579 7.79 24.77 4.44
C PRO A 579 8.36 25.20 5.79
N LYS A 580 8.68 26.48 5.91
CA LYS A 580 9.12 27.09 7.16
C LYS A 580 7.89 27.33 8.04
N THR A 581 7.96 26.92 9.29
CA THR A 581 6.88 27.14 10.26
C THR A 581 6.64 28.63 10.47
N LYS A 582 5.44 29.03 10.91
CA LYS A 582 5.15 30.44 11.24
C LYS A 582 6.15 31.03 12.23
N GLN A 583 6.55 30.26 13.24
CA GLN A 583 7.55 30.71 14.21
C GLN A 583 8.94 30.96 13.58
N GLU A 584 9.35 30.12 12.63
CA GLU A 584 10.60 30.35 11.89
C GLU A 584 10.51 31.54 10.95
N GLN A 585 9.35 31.74 10.30
CA GLN A 585 9.10 32.93 9.49
C GLN A 585 9.13 34.20 10.35
N GLU A 586 8.48 34.19 11.51
CA GLU A 586 8.50 35.29 12.48
C GLU A 586 9.92 35.58 12.99
N LYS A 587 10.70 34.54 13.32
CA LYS A 587 12.11 34.70 13.72
C LYS A 587 12.97 35.28 12.59
N LEU A 588 12.78 34.84 11.35
CA LEU A 588 13.51 35.37 10.20
C LEU A 588 13.12 36.84 9.95
N LEU A 589 11.83 37.16 9.99
CA LEU A 589 11.35 38.53 9.86
C LEU A 589 11.88 39.42 10.99
N ALA A 590 11.99 38.91 12.22
CA ALA A 590 12.58 39.64 13.35
C ALA A 590 14.09 39.89 13.17
N ILE A 591 14.83 38.96 12.56
CA ILE A 591 16.26 39.15 12.22
C ILE A 591 16.41 40.25 11.15
N PHE A 592 15.61 40.20 10.08
CA PHE A 592 15.65 41.24 9.05
C PHE A 592 15.15 42.61 9.56
N ALA A 593 14.21 42.62 10.51
CA ALA A 593 13.80 43.85 11.19
C ALA A 593 14.92 44.42 12.06
N ALA A 594 15.73 43.57 12.72
CA ALA A 594 16.86 43.99 13.54
C ALA A 594 18.06 44.50 12.71
N ASP A 595 18.31 43.95 11.52
CA ASP A 595 19.33 44.48 10.59
C ASP A 595 18.88 45.76 9.85
N GLY A 596 17.55 45.98 9.77
CA GLY A 596 16.96 47.19 9.19
C GLY A 596 17.05 48.44 10.06
N ASP A 597 17.41 48.33 11.34
CA ASP A 597 17.48 49.44 12.29
C ASP A 597 18.72 50.35 12.12
N SER A 598 19.46 50.22 11.02
CA SER A 598 20.52 51.17 10.63
C SER A 598 20.10 52.18 9.55
N LEU A 599 18.86 52.15 9.07
CA LEU A 599 18.31 53.18 8.17
C LEU A 599 17.00 53.75 8.74
N HIS A 600 17.13 54.94 9.33
CA HIS A 600 16.04 55.73 9.91
C HIS A 600 14.73 55.75 9.09
N GLN A 601 13.68 55.20 9.70
CA GLN A 601 12.31 55.72 9.81
C GLN A 601 11.91 56.84 8.83
N LYS A 602 10.97 56.54 7.90
CA LYS A 602 10.02 57.55 7.37
C LYS A 602 8.69 56.92 6.91
N ALA A 603 7.62 57.45 7.53
CA ALA A 603 6.18 57.36 7.22
C ALA A 603 5.39 56.13 7.74
N PRO A 604 4.22 56.36 8.39
CA PRO A 604 3.28 55.31 8.76
C PRO A 604 2.52 54.76 7.53
N PRO A 605 2.03 53.51 7.58
CA PRO A 605 1.30 52.89 6.48
C PRO A 605 -0.02 53.62 6.17
N THR A 606 -0.42 53.59 4.90
CA THR A 606 -1.75 54.09 4.48
C THR A 606 -2.86 53.16 5.02
N LYS A 607 -4.11 53.65 5.03
CA LYS A 607 -5.28 52.93 5.61
C LYS A 607 -5.53 51.52 5.04
N ASP A 608 -4.90 51.17 3.93
CA ASP A 608 -5.01 49.86 3.27
C ASP A 608 -3.77 48.95 3.48
N GLY A 609 -2.85 49.32 4.37
CA GLY A 609 -1.78 48.43 4.86
C GLY A 609 -0.54 48.29 3.97
N TYR A 610 -0.33 49.16 2.98
CA TYR A 610 0.87 49.17 2.14
C TYR A 610 1.82 50.33 2.51
N PHE A 611 3.13 50.06 2.45
CA PHE A 611 4.18 51.09 2.49
C PHE A 611 4.42 51.64 1.07
N PRO A 612 4.58 52.96 0.89
CA PRO A 612 4.91 53.53 -0.40
C PRO A 612 6.34 53.12 -0.79
N VAL A 613 6.50 52.54 -1.99
CA VAL A 613 7.80 52.25 -2.60
C VAL A 613 8.32 53.53 -3.24
N ASP A 614 9.56 53.91 -2.93
CA ASP A 614 10.22 55.09 -3.51
C ASP A 614 10.59 54.83 -4.98
N GLU A 615 10.28 55.76 -5.88
CA GLU A 615 10.41 55.61 -7.35
C GLU A 615 11.85 55.41 -7.85
N LYS A 616 12.85 55.34 -6.95
CA LYS A 616 14.27 55.16 -7.29
C LYS A 616 14.80 53.74 -7.14
N GLU A 617 14.02 52.78 -6.61
CA GLU A 617 14.48 51.39 -6.40
C GLU A 617 13.94 50.38 -7.44
N SER A 618 13.25 50.84 -8.49
CA SER A 618 12.63 49.96 -9.51
C SER A 618 13.57 49.57 -10.68
N HIS A 619 14.89 49.57 -10.46
CA HIS A 619 15.85 49.06 -11.42
C HIS A 619 16.83 48.07 -10.79
N CYS A 620 16.41 46.80 -10.71
CA CYS A 620 17.27 45.60 -10.84
C CYS A 620 16.39 44.41 -11.26
#